data_AF-A0A832DEV8-F1
#
_entry.id   AF-A0A832DEV8-F1
#
_cell.length_a   1.000
_cell.length_b   1.000
_cell.length_c   1.000
_cell.angle_alpha   90.00
_cell.angle_beta   90.00
_cell.angle_gamma   90.00
#
_symmetry.space_group_name_H-M   'P 1'
#
loop_
_entity.id
_entity.type
_entity.pdbx_description
1 polymer ?
#
loop_
_entity_poly.entity_id
_entity_poly.type
_entity_poly.pdbx_seq_one_letter_code
_entity_poly.pdbx_strand_id
1 'polypeptide(L)'
;MVIQITGIPENTQDVEHLVSRVFFKAIDLLGGLSKLAEYRTLTWLPSLARASYVIVLRDEYLKTEEEIAEKVGLTKNTVRNILRADPTLALEKIKKLEEL
;
A
#
# COMPACT_ATOMS: atom_id res chain seq x y z
N MET A 1 1.71 -39.15 5.14
CA MET A 1 1.76 -38.07 6.14
C MET A 1 1.50 -36.78 5.39
N VAL A 2 0.35 -36.12 5.63
CA VAL A 2 -0.01 -34.89 4.92
C VAL A 2 0.39 -33.74 5.84
N ILE A 3 1.38 -32.95 5.44
CA ILE A 3 1.78 -31.76 6.21
C ILE A 3 0.75 -30.68 5.88
N GLN A 4 -0.13 -30.37 6.81
CA GLN A 4 -0.93 -29.14 6.74
C GLN A 4 0.02 -27.98 7.03
N ILE A 5 0.31 -27.18 6.01
CA ILE A 5 0.97 -25.89 6.19
C ILE A 5 -0.09 -24.95 6.77
N THR A 6 -0.24 -24.94 8.09
CA THR A 6 -0.92 -23.83 8.77
C THR A 6 -0.04 -22.61 8.58
N GLY A 7 -0.59 -21.56 7.94
CA GLY A 7 0.15 -20.36 7.57
C GLY A 7 0.98 -19.76 8.71
N ILE A 8 2.05 -19.07 8.35
CA ILE A 8 2.92 -18.36 9.29
C ILE A 8 2.03 -17.45 10.14
N PRO A 9 2.07 -17.52 11.48
CA PRO A 9 1.26 -16.64 12.32
C PRO A 9 1.65 -15.19 12.02
N GLU A 10 0.69 -14.42 11.52
CA GLU A 10 0.85 -12.99 11.26
C GLU A 10 1.09 -12.27 12.59
N ASN A 11 2.32 -11.82 12.82
CA ASN A 11 2.56 -10.85 13.88
C ASN A 11 1.99 -9.51 13.40
N THR A 12 0.85 -9.10 13.96
CA THR A 12 0.18 -7.85 13.56
C THR A 12 1.10 -6.63 13.70
N GLN A 13 1.99 -6.61 14.70
CA GLN A 13 2.95 -5.51 14.85
C GLN A 13 3.91 -5.43 13.65
N ASP A 14 4.36 -6.57 13.13
CA ASP A 14 5.27 -6.61 11.98
C ASP A 14 4.60 -6.09 10.70
N VAL A 15 3.34 -6.48 10.47
CA VAL A 15 2.53 -5.95 9.36
C VAL A 15 2.40 -4.44 9.47
N GLU A 16 2.00 -3.92 10.63
CA GLU A 16 1.85 -2.48 10.87
C GLU A 16 3.16 -1.71 10.63
N HIS A 17 4.30 -2.27 11.06
CA HIS A 17 5.61 -1.69 10.85
C HIS A 17 5.98 -1.62 9.36
N LEU A 18 5.78 -2.71 8.62
CA LEU A 18 6.06 -2.74 7.18
C LEU A 18 5.15 -1.80 6.39
N VAL A 19 3.85 -1.79 6.70
CA VAL A 19 2.88 -0.87 6.09
C VAL A 19 3.26 0.58 6.33
N SER A 20 3.63 0.93 7.57
CA SER A 20 4.10 2.27 7.92
C SER A 20 5.32 2.67 7.08
N ARG A 21 6.30 1.77 6.92
CA ARG A 21 7.49 2.04 6.11
C ARG A 21 7.14 2.30 4.64
N VAL A 22 6.25 1.50 4.04
CA VAL A 22 5.80 1.68 2.66
C VAL A 22 5.05 3.01 2.51
N PHE A 23 4.13 3.31 3.43
CA PHE A 23 3.36 4.54 3.44
C PHE A 23 4.26 5.77 3.51
N PHE A 24 5.18 5.82 4.48
CA PHE A 24 6.09 6.96 4.61
C PHE A 24 7.04 7.10 3.43
N LYS A 25 7.52 5.98 2.87
CA LYS A 25 8.33 6.04 1.65
C LYS A 25 7.56 6.64 0.47
N ALA A 26 6.27 6.33 0.34
CA ALA A 26 5.41 6.93 -0.68
C ALA A 26 5.19 8.44 -0.42
N ILE A 27 5.07 8.88 0.83
CA ILE A 27 5.02 10.31 1.19
C ILE A 27 6.34 11.02 0.83
N ASP A 28 7.49 10.39 1.09
CA ASP A 28 8.80 10.96 0.72
C ASP A 28 8.90 11.20 -0.79
N LEU A 29 8.41 10.26 -1.60
CA LEU A 29 8.36 10.41 -3.06
C LEU A 29 7.44 11.55 -3.53
N LEU A 30 6.52 12.01 -2.68
CA LEU A 30 5.63 13.14 -2.95
C LEU A 30 6.16 14.47 -2.37
N GLY A 31 7.44 14.52 -1.99
CA GLY A 31 8.07 15.72 -1.40
C GLY A 31 8.02 15.77 0.13
N GLY A 32 7.68 14.65 0.78
CA GLY A 32 7.73 14.50 2.23
C GLY A 32 6.64 15.26 2.99
N LEU A 33 6.78 15.31 4.32
CA LEU A 33 5.78 15.90 5.21
C LEU A 33 5.63 17.42 5.03
N SER A 34 6.70 18.12 4.66
CA SER A 34 6.64 19.55 4.37
C SER A 34 5.70 19.84 3.21
N LYS A 35 5.82 19.09 2.11
CA LYS A 35 4.90 19.22 0.97
C LYS A 35 3.50 18.77 1.32
N LEU A 36 3.38 17.70 2.12
CA LEU A 36 2.10 17.20 2.60
C LEU A 36 1.29 18.29 3.32
N ALA A 37 1.95 19.10 4.14
CA ALA A 37 1.32 20.17 4.91
C ALA A 37 0.82 21.35 4.05
N GLU A 38 1.27 21.47 2.81
CA GLU A 38 0.82 22.52 1.87
C GLU A 38 -0.55 22.19 1.25
N TYR A 39 -0.94 20.92 1.19
CA TYR A 39 -2.20 20.52 0.56
C TYR A 39 -3.41 20.93 1.41
N ARG A 40 -4.36 21.62 0.77
CA ARG A 40 -5.63 22.02 1.42
C ARG A 40 -6.53 20.84 1.77
N THR A 41 -6.43 19.73 1.04
CA THR A 41 -7.26 18.54 1.23
C THR A 41 -6.40 17.28 1.15
N LEU A 42 -6.66 16.35 2.07
CA LEU A 42 -5.88 15.11 2.24
C LEU A 42 -6.72 13.85 2.04
N THR A 43 -7.77 13.94 1.20
CA THR A 43 -8.71 12.85 0.95
C THR A 43 -8.04 11.62 0.29
N TRP A 44 -6.84 11.78 -0.25
CA TRP A 44 -6.04 10.71 -0.81
C TRP A 44 -5.21 9.93 0.23
N LEU A 45 -4.93 10.48 1.43
CA LEU A 45 -4.12 9.81 2.45
C LEU A 45 -4.70 8.44 2.88
N PRO A 46 -6.01 8.32 3.18
CA PRO A 46 -6.60 7.03 3.53
C PRO A 46 -6.53 6.01 2.37
N SER A 47 -6.56 6.48 1.12
CA SER A 47 -6.41 5.60 -0.04
C SER A 47 -4.97 5.11 -0.19
N LEU A 48 -3.98 5.97 0.07
CA LEU A 48 -2.57 5.58 0.07
C LEU A 48 -2.23 4.61 1.20
N ALA A 49 -2.78 4.83 2.40
CA ALA A 49 -2.64 3.91 3.52
C ALA A 49 -3.21 2.52 3.18
N ARG A 50 -4.43 2.46 2.64
CA ARG A 50 -5.05 1.20 2.21
C ARG A 50 -4.25 0.50 1.09
N ALA A 51 -3.72 1.26 0.13
CA ALA A 51 -2.85 0.70 -0.90
C ALA A 51 -1.56 0.12 -0.30
N SER A 52 -0.98 0.77 0.71
CA SER A 52 0.20 0.27 1.42
C SER A 52 -0.07 -1.07 2.11
N TYR A 53 -1.23 -1.24 2.76
CA TYR A 53 -1.67 -2.55 3.26
C TYR A 53 -1.81 -3.58 2.16
N VAL A 54 -2.46 -3.23 1.05
CA VAL A 54 -2.68 -4.15 -0.07
C VAL A 54 -1.36 -4.70 -0.61
N ILE A 55 -0.36 -3.82 -0.83
CA ILE A 55 0.95 -4.24 -1.33
C ILE A 55 1.68 -5.12 -0.31
N VAL A 56 1.76 -4.70 0.96
CA VAL A 56 2.48 -5.48 1.99
C VAL A 56 1.84 -6.86 2.20
N LEU A 57 0.51 -6.93 2.34
CA LEU A 57 -0.19 -8.20 2.55
C LEU A 57 -0.02 -9.14 1.35
N ARG A 58 0.05 -8.59 0.13
CA ARG A 58 0.26 -9.39 -1.07
C ARG A 58 1.69 -9.89 -1.18
N ASP A 59 2.68 -9.01 -1.05
CA ASP A 59 4.06 -9.30 -1.43
C ASP A 59 4.83 -10.00 -0.30
N GLU A 60 4.58 -9.62 0.96
CA GLU A 60 5.32 -10.14 2.11
C GLU A 60 4.59 -11.29 2.82
N TYR A 61 3.25 -11.33 2.73
CA TYR A 61 2.41 -12.31 3.42
C TYR A 61 1.62 -13.24 2.47
N LEU A 62 1.81 -13.09 1.15
CA LEU A 62 1.20 -13.92 0.10
C LEU A 62 -0.32 -14.04 0.19
N LYS A 63 -0.99 -13.02 0.73
CA LYS A 63 -2.44 -12.99 0.87
C LYS A 63 -3.15 -12.91 -0.47
N THR A 64 -4.27 -13.63 -0.56
CA THR A 64 -5.16 -13.59 -1.72
C THR A 64 -5.89 -12.25 -1.82
N GLU A 65 -6.41 -11.91 -3.01
CA GLU A 65 -7.20 -10.68 -3.20
C GLU A 65 -8.43 -10.66 -2.29
N GLU A 66 -9.03 -11.84 -2.07
CA GLU A 66 -10.10 -12.12 -1.12
C GLU A 66 -9.76 -11.72 0.32
N GLU A 67 -8.68 -12.29 0.87
CA GLU A 67 -8.27 -12.06 2.27
C GLU A 67 -7.90 -10.60 2.49
N ILE A 68 -7.22 -9.97 1.52
CA ILE A 68 -6.86 -8.55 1.59
C ILE A 68 -8.12 -7.68 1.59
N ALA A 69 -9.09 -7.98 0.71
CA ALA A 69 -10.34 -7.22 0.63
C ALA A 69 -11.11 -7.25 1.96
N GLU A 70 -11.21 -8.43 2.58
CA GLU A 70 -11.85 -8.60 3.89
C GLU A 70 -11.10 -7.84 4.99
N LYS A 71 -9.77 -8.01 5.07
CA LYS A 71 -8.94 -7.40 6.11
C LYS A 71 -8.88 -5.88 6.04
N VAL A 72 -8.75 -5.31 4.85
CA VAL A 72 -8.58 -3.85 4.65
C VAL A 72 -9.92 -3.12 4.52
N GLY A 73 -11.03 -3.86 4.33
CA GLY A 73 -12.36 -3.26 4.10
C GLY A 73 -12.49 -2.67 2.70
N LEU A 74 -12.01 -3.39 1.68
CA LEU A 74 -12.07 -3.02 0.27
C LEU A 74 -12.89 -4.02 -0.54
N THR A 75 -13.32 -3.63 -1.74
CA THR A 75 -13.82 -4.62 -2.70
C THR A 75 -12.64 -5.34 -3.37
N LYS A 76 -12.81 -6.62 -3.73
CA LYS A 76 -11.80 -7.38 -4.48
C LYS A 76 -11.35 -6.67 -5.77
N ASN A 77 -12.28 -6.00 -6.44
CA ASN A 77 -11.96 -5.22 -7.64
C ASN A 77 -11.00 -4.05 -7.33
N THR A 78 -11.19 -3.37 -6.19
CA THR A 78 -10.28 -2.30 -5.75
C THR A 78 -8.90 -2.85 -5.44
N VAL A 79 -8.81 -3.98 -4.74
CA VAL A 79 -7.54 -4.68 -4.46
C VAL A 79 -6.83 -5.02 -5.77
N ARG A 80 -7.54 -5.62 -6.72
CA ARG A 80 -6.98 -5.97 -8.04
C ARG A 80 -6.49 -4.75 -8.82
N ASN A 81 -7.23 -3.64 -8.77
CA ASN A 81 -6.82 -2.40 -9.42
C ASN A 81 -5.54 -1.84 -8.81
N ILE A 82 -5.38 -1.91 -7.48
CA ILE A 82 -4.15 -1.51 -6.80
C ILE A 82 -2.98 -2.42 -7.24
N LEU A 83 -3.16 -3.73 -7.20
CA LEU A 83 -2.11 -4.70 -7.54
C LEU A 83 -1.68 -4.68 -9.02
N ARG A 84 -2.55 -4.21 -9.92
CA ARG A 84 -2.26 -4.09 -11.35
C ARG A 84 -1.79 -2.69 -11.77
N ALA A 85 -1.70 -1.75 -10.83
CA ALA A 85 -1.28 -0.39 -11.14
C ALA A 85 0.16 -0.40 -11.69
N ASP A 86 0.37 0.29 -12.82
CA ASP A 86 1.70 0.42 -13.41
C ASP A 86 2.53 1.47 -12.64
N PRO A 87 3.63 1.08 -11.96
CA PRO A 87 4.46 2.01 -11.22
C PRO A 87 5.19 3.02 -12.13
N THR A 88 5.41 2.70 -13.41
CA THR A 88 6.11 3.56 -14.36
C THR A 88 5.35 4.86 -14.58
N LEU A 89 4.02 4.78 -14.72
CA LEU A 89 3.15 5.94 -14.86
C LEU A 89 3.19 6.86 -13.63
N ALA A 90 3.33 6.29 -12.43
CA ALA A 90 3.47 7.08 -11.21
C ALA A 90 4.81 7.82 -11.18
N LEU A 91 5.91 7.14 -11.53
CA LEU A 91 7.24 7.75 -11.59
C LEU A 91 7.33 8.89 -12.62
N GLU A 92 6.72 8.71 -13.80
CA GLU A 92 6.66 9.78 -14.81
C GLU A 92 5.92 11.02 -14.31
N LYS A 93 4.83 10.83 -13.56
CA LYS A 93 4.08 11.94 -12.96
C LYS A 93 4.89 12.65 -11.88
N ILE A 94 5.59 11.90 -11.03
CA ILE A 94 6.45 12.47 -9.99
C ILE A 94 7.56 13.31 -10.62
N LYS A 95 8.26 12.81 -11.64
CA LYS A 95 9.30 13.58 -12.35
C LYS A 95 8.76 14.90 -12.92
N LYS A 96 7.59 14.86 -13.55
CA LYS A 96 6.94 16.07 -14.08
C LYS A 96 6.57 17.08 -12.99
N LEU A 97 6.32 16.64 -11.75
CA LEU A 97 6.07 17.54 -10.62
C LEU A 97 7.35 18.21 -10.12
N GLU A 98 8.51 17.55 -10.25
CA GLU A 98 9.82 18.10 -9.85
C GLU A 98 10.35 19.14 -10.86
N GLU A 99 9.90 19.08 -12.11
CA GLU A 99 10.28 19.99 -13.20
C GLU A 99 9.48 21.32 -13.22
N LEU A 100 8.48 21.48 -12.35
CA LEU A 100 7.59 22.65 -12.24
C LEU A 100 7.96 23.58 -11.08
#